data_AF-A0AA42PKV7-F1
#
_entry.id   AF-A0AA42PKV7-F1
#
_cell.length_a   1.000
_cell.length_b   1.000
_cell.length_c   1.000
_cell.angle_alpha   90.00
_cell.angle_beta   90.00
_cell.angle_gamma   90.00
#
_symmetry.space_group_name_H-M   'P 1'
#
loop_
_entity.id
_entity.type
_entity.pdbx_description
1 polymer ?
#
loop_
_entity_poly.entity_id
_entity_poly.type
_entity_poly.pdbx_seq_one_letter_code
_entity_poly.pdbx_strand_id
1 'polypeptide(L)'
;MRHRNQPPAGAIVVPDRDNVAMNVYHVPVTHHVEITFMMRGGNDGKTTQLTKGLPYVVVHARPEDPSHWRVLERPRNTSGKTSSQGKAHVLLQGAGKYRIYINEPTEQFLPRSTFSIQQHALADGRSSGRDVQPLVELDVVEAADLSLSVRTTHPNGLLRTRGVAADSIAADGAVLQLTNHQEANGKKIKPLDLGRHLISFQAWADASRTYGSDHPLIEASDYREQLRIIYGERLTMNSAHDAHLHDRIFEHGDKRIEFNHQSTTGGRGRLSFREDNGHAGNRMTADESLRRTHPAAMEFLLRMMHDLDISYIRSTGAWRPHFGSVLHRYASALDITEATSTIVSNDEQRHDVTIQFHRTNSPNSHPLQIAATETPARVRMRELSCRLHSYLAQGQANGELGWLGGPWELSYAKLGIHDAENPNKVSIRTDATHIHHIHISLGDKQP
;
A
#
# COMPACT_ATOMS: atom_id res chain seq x y z
N MET A 1 -0.90 41.62 12.17
CA MET A 1 -1.35 41.46 13.57
C MET A 1 -2.85 41.69 13.66
N ARG A 2 -3.65 40.62 13.70
CA ARG A 2 -5.03 40.61 14.22
C ARG A 2 -5.28 39.22 14.79
N HIS A 3 -5.19 39.10 16.11
CA HIS A 3 -5.63 37.91 16.84
C HIS A 3 -7.15 37.81 16.68
N ARG A 4 -7.63 36.77 15.98
CA ARG A 4 -9.05 36.40 16.02
C ARG A 4 -9.29 35.64 17.32
N ASN A 5 -10.12 36.22 18.16
CA ASN A 5 -10.67 35.67 19.39
C ASN A 5 -11.18 34.24 19.15
N GLN A 6 -10.48 33.25 19.69
CA GLN A 6 -11.13 32.03 20.14
C GLN A 6 -11.99 32.40 21.35
N PRO A 7 -13.24 31.91 21.45
CA PRO A 7 -14.02 32.09 22.68
C PRO A 7 -13.26 31.43 23.84
N PRO A 8 -13.22 32.04 25.04
CA PRO A 8 -12.60 31.40 26.19
C PRO A 8 -13.32 30.09 26.48
N ALA A 9 -12.54 29.06 26.80
CA ALA A 9 -13.05 27.77 27.23
C ALA A 9 -14.03 27.96 28.40
N GLY A 10 -15.15 27.23 28.37
CA GLY A 10 -16.19 27.33 29.39
C GLY A 10 -15.61 27.12 30.78
N ALA A 11 -15.72 28.13 31.65
CA ALA A 11 -15.33 28.02 33.04
C ALA A 11 -16.38 27.17 33.77
N ILE A 12 -15.95 26.06 34.37
CA ILE A 12 -16.79 25.31 35.31
C ILE A 12 -16.46 25.84 36.71
N VAL A 13 -17.48 26.31 37.42
CA VAL A 13 -17.36 26.74 38.82
C VAL A 13 -17.63 25.52 39.70
N VAL A 14 -16.61 25.07 40.42
CA VAL A 14 -16.75 24.02 41.44
C VAL A 14 -16.48 24.66 42.80
N PRO A 15 -17.41 24.59 43.76
CA PRO A 15 -17.13 25.00 45.14
C PRO A 15 -16.22 23.97 45.82
N ASP A 16 -15.15 24.42 46.48
CA ASP A 16 -14.44 23.57 47.42
C ASP A 16 -15.20 23.43 48.75
N ARG A 17 -14.65 22.64 49.70
CA ARG A 17 -15.25 22.43 51.02
C ARG A 17 -15.36 23.71 51.86
N ASP A 18 -14.69 24.80 51.46
CA ASP A 18 -14.61 26.08 52.15
C ASP A 18 -15.35 27.21 51.38
N ASN A 19 -16.20 26.87 50.39
CA ASN A 19 -16.97 27.81 49.56
C ASN A 19 -16.13 28.78 48.69
N VAL A 20 -14.89 28.42 48.35
CA VAL A 20 -14.10 29.20 47.38
C VAL A 20 -14.53 28.80 45.96
N ALA A 21 -14.99 29.78 45.17
CA ALA A 21 -15.34 29.58 43.77
C ALA A 21 -14.06 29.43 42.93
N MET A 22 -13.70 28.18 42.59
CA MET A 22 -12.63 27.92 41.63
C MET A 22 -13.16 28.05 40.19
N ASN A 23 -12.54 28.93 39.40
CA ASN A 23 -12.73 28.93 37.95
C ASN A 23 -11.78 27.90 37.34
N VAL A 24 -12.30 26.73 36.97
CA VAL A 24 -11.53 25.74 36.20
C VAL A 24 -11.60 26.14 34.73
N TYR A 25 -10.48 26.63 34.20
CA TYR A 25 -10.32 26.92 32.78
C TYR A 25 -9.81 25.67 32.06
N HIS A 26 -10.64 25.08 31.21
CA HIS A 26 -10.22 23.98 30.36
C HIS A 26 -9.44 24.51 29.15
N VAL A 27 -8.13 24.67 29.27
CA VAL A 27 -7.31 24.96 28.08
C VAL A 27 -7.37 23.72 27.19
N PRO A 28 -7.85 23.82 25.93
CA PRO A 28 -7.83 22.69 25.02
C PRO A 28 -6.37 22.35 24.72
N VAL A 29 -5.86 21.32 25.37
CA VAL A 29 -4.50 20.84 25.19
C VAL A 29 -4.52 19.72 24.16
N THR A 30 -3.77 19.91 23.08
CA THR A 30 -3.51 18.83 22.12
C THR A 30 -2.23 18.10 22.48
N HIS A 31 -2.27 16.77 22.45
CA HIS A 31 -1.09 15.95 22.72
C HIS A 31 -0.49 15.40 21.43
N HIS A 32 0.83 15.28 21.40
CA HIS A 32 1.55 14.71 20.28
C HIS A 32 2.15 13.37 20.66
N VAL A 33 1.84 12.34 19.88
CA VAL A 33 2.46 11.02 20.03
C VAL A 33 3.11 10.61 18.71
N GLU A 34 4.12 9.76 18.79
CA GLU A 34 4.76 9.15 17.63
C GLU A 34 4.89 7.63 17.81
N ILE A 35 4.78 6.91 16.71
CA ILE A 35 4.98 5.46 16.67
C ILE A 35 5.93 5.11 15.53
N THR A 36 6.90 4.24 15.82
CA THR A 36 7.89 3.81 14.82
C THR A 36 7.42 2.53 14.14
N PHE A 37 7.03 2.62 12.87
CA PHE A 37 6.61 1.47 12.09
C PHE A 37 7.79 0.72 11.47
N MET A 38 7.81 -0.58 11.74
CA MET A 38 8.77 -1.53 11.16
C MET A 38 8.04 -2.57 10.33
N MET A 39 8.74 -3.12 9.35
CA MET A 39 8.28 -4.25 8.54
C MET A 39 9.36 -5.30 8.50
N ARG A 40 9.02 -6.55 8.13
CA ARG A 40 10.10 -7.49 7.83
C ARG A 40 10.66 -7.16 6.45
N GLY A 41 11.97 -6.97 6.39
CA GLY A 41 12.72 -6.68 5.17
C GLY A 41 13.46 -7.91 4.67
N GLY A 42 14.13 -7.74 3.52
CA GLY A 42 15.01 -8.73 2.92
C GLY A 42 14.29 -9.90 2.24
N ASN A 43 14.97 -10.53 1.29
CA ASN A 43 14.54 -11.80 0.69
C ASN A 43 14.53 -12.95 1.72
N ASP A 44 15.09 -12.74 2.92
CA ASP A 44 15.20 -13.74 4.00
C ASP A 44 13.95 -13.84 4.89
N GLY A 45 13.06 -12.85 4.84
CA GLY A 45 11.87 -12.76 5.70
C GLY A 45 12.16 -12.70 7.20
N LYS A 46 13.40 -12.50 7.62
CA LYS A 46 13.86 -12.53 9.02
C LYS A 46 14.33 -11.17 9.50
N THR A 47 14.90 -10.35 8.64
CA THR A 47 15.32 -8.99 9.02
C THR A 47 14.12 -8.05 9.21
N THR A 48 14.25 -7.05 10.08
CA THR A 48 13.27 -5.96 10.21
C THR A 48 13.87 -4.65 9.70
N GLN A 49 13.10 -3.90 8.92
CA GLN A 49 13.48 -2.59 8.39
C GLN A 49 12.47 -1.51 8.79
N LEU A 50 12.94 -0.28 8.89
CA LEU A 50 12.09 0.89 9.12
C LEU A 50 11.21 1.13 7.90
N THR A 51 9.92 1.40 8.13
CA THR A 51 8.95 1.63 7.06
C THR A 51 8.93 3.12 6.70
N LYS A 52 9.79 3.54 5.77
CA LYS A 52 9.95 4.96 5.39
C LYS A 52 8.97 5.36 4.29
N GLY A 53 8.38 6.55 4.39
CA GLY A 53 7.54 7.11 3.33
C GLY A 53 6.17 6.43 3.14
N LEU A 54 5.72 5.61 4.09
CA LEU A 54 4.38 4.98 4.06
C LEU A 54 3.31 6.05 4.32
N PRO A 55 2.40 6.31 3.37
CA PRO A 55 1.30 7.23 3.61
C PRO A 55 0.32 6.64 4.63
N TYR A 56 -0.23 7.49 5.48
CA TYR A 56 -1.21 7.08 6.48
C TYR A 56 -2.28 8.16 6.72
N VAL A 57 -3.42 7.70 7.20
CA VAL A 57 -4.51 8.54 7.71
C VAL A 57 -4.82 8.13 9.15
N VAL A 58 -5.17 9.11 9.98
CA VAL A 58 -5.60 8.87 11.36
C VAL A 58 -7.07 9.27 11.48
N VAL A 59 -7.85 8.41 12.12
CA VAL A 59 -9.26 8.66 12.41
C VAL A 59 -9.51 8.55 13.90
N HIS A 60 -10.50 9.30 14.41
CA HIS A 60 -10.84 9.38 15.82
C HIS A 60 -12.34 9.21 16.04
N ALA A 61 -12.70 8.40 17.02
CA ALA A 61 -14.05 8.32 17.58
C ALA A 61 -14.01 8.68 19.06
N ARG A 62 -14.95 9.52 19.48
CA ARG A 62 -15.01 10.03 20.85
C ARG A 62 -15.75 9.04 21.77
N PRO A 63 -15.48 9.03 23.08
CA PRO A 63 -16.17 8.15 24.02
C PRO A 63 -17.69 8.32 24.03
N GLU A 64 -18.18 9.56 23.89
CA GLU A 64 -19.60 9.89 23.84
C GLU A 64 -20.28 9.47 22.54
N ASP A 65 -19.50 9.20 21.49
CA ASP A 65 -19.99 8.82 20.17
C ASP A 65 -19.06 7.82 19.47
N PRO A 66 -18.97 6.57 20.00
CA PRO A 66 -17.94 5.61 19.62
C PRO A 66 -18.13 5.03 18.21
N SER A 67 -19.30 5.23 17.59
CA SER A 67 -19.59 4.79 16.22
C SER A 67 -19.22 5.81 15.15
N HIS A 68 -19.03 7.09 15.51
CA HIS A 68 -18.77 8.15 14.53
C HIS A 68 -17.28 8.48 14.45
N TRP A 69 -16.64 7.95 13.43
CA TRP A 69 -15.24 8.20 13.15
C TRP A 69 -15.06 9.44 12.29
N ARG A 70 -14.04 10.23 12.58
CA ARG A 70 -13.66 11.39 11.77
C ARG A 70 -12.19 11.37 11.44
N VAL A 71 -11.87 11.82 10.23
CA VAL A 71 -10.48 12.03 9.80
C VAL A 71 -9.85 13.15 10.64
N LEU A 72 -8.69 12.90 11.21
CA LEU A 72 -7.98 13.90 12.00
C LEU A 72 -7.15 14.84 11.14
N GLU A 73 -6.98 16.05 11.66
CA GLU A 73 -5.96 16.97 11.15
C GLU A 73 -4.57 16.40 11.40
N ARG A 74 -3.72 16.55 10.39
CA ARG A 74 -2.31 16.18 10.50
C ARG A 74 -1.58 17.18 11.39
N PRO A 75 -0.56 16.73 12.15
CA PRO A 75 0.33 17.67 12.84
C PRO A 75 0.98 18.63 11.84
N ARG A 76 1.21 19.90 12.25
CA ARG A 76 1.87 20.91 11.40
C ARG A 76 3.20 20.39 10.85
N ASN A 77 3.48 20.72 9.58
CA ASN A 77 4.72 20.34 8.89
C ASN A 77 4.95 18.83 8.70
N THR A 78 3.90 18.00 8.81
CA THR A 78 3.99 16.58 8.48
C THR A 78 3.51 16.31 7.06
N SER A 79 4.16 15.38 6.36
CA SER A 79 3.85 15.02 4.98
C SER A 79 2.62 14.10 4.85
N GLY A 80 2.08 13.58 5.96
CA GLY A 80 1.13 12.47 5.94
C GLY A 80 1.75 11.13 5.54
N LYS A 81 3.09 11.05 5.51
CA LYS A 81 3.87 9.84 5.30
C LYS A 81 4.79 9.61 6.50
N THR A 82 5.17 8.35 6.74
CA THR A 82 6.15 8.04 7.78
C THR A 82 7.51 8.68 7.44
N SER A 83 8.24 9.14 8.46
CA SER A 83 9.54 9.79 8.28
C SER A 83 10.63 8.83 7.78
N SER A 84 11.84 9.35 7.53
CA SER A 84 13.02 8.53 7.22
C SER A 84 13.42 7.58 8.36
N GLN A 85 12.91 7.81 9.57
CA GLN A 85 13.06 6.93 10.73
C GLN A 85 11.84 6.00 10.93
N GLY A 86 10.91 5.96 9.96
CA GLY A 86 9.69 5.15 10.02
C GLY A 86 8.64 5.67 11.00
N LYS A 87 8.72 6.93 11.43
CA LYS A 87 7.82 7.49 12.44
C LYS A 87 6.54 8.03 11.82
N ALA A 88 5.39 7.61 12.34
CA ALA A 88 4.11 8.29 12.15
C ALA A 88 3.83 9.20 13.35
N HIS A 89 3.33 10.41 13.07
CA HIS A 89 3.02 11.42 14.08
C HIS A 89 1.51 11.57 14.19
N VAL A 90 0.99 11.58 15.40
CA VAL A 90 -0.44 11.61 15.68
C VAL A 90 -0.76 12.78 16.62
N LEU A 91 -1.78 13.55 16.26
CA LEU A 91 -2.34 14.61 17.08
C LEU A 91 -3.54 14.06 17.86
N LEU A 92 -3.43 13.96 19.18
CA LEU A 92 -4.53 13.56 20.06
C LEU A 92 -5.32 14.80 20.48
N GLN A 93 -6.62 14.80 20.18
CA GLN A 93 -7.56 15.91 20.42
C GLN A 93 -8.50 15.65 21.61
N GLY A 94 -8.17 14.67 22.47
CA GLY A 94 -8.94 14.29 23.65
C GLY A 94 -9.01 12.77 23.84
N ALA A 95 -9.82 12.33 24.79
CA ALA A 95 -10.10 10.91 25.02
C ALA A 95 -10.79 10.24 23.82
N GLY A 96 -10.78 8.90 23.81
CA GLY A 96 -11.42 8.08 22.80
C GLY A 96 -10.44 7.21 22.03
N LYS A 97 -10.94 6.67 20.91
CA LYS A 97 -10.20 5.71 20.09
C LYS A 97 -9.65 6.36 18.85
N TYR A 98 -8.39 6.08 18.56
CA TYR A 98 -7.70 6.56 17.36
C TYR A 98 -7.27 5.36 16.54
N ARG A 99 -7.47 5.39 15.23
CA ARG A 99 -7.01 4.32 14.34
C ARG A 99 -6.11 4.89 13.26
N ILE A 100 -4.99 4.21 13.03
CA ILE A 100 -4.04 4.57 11.98
C ILE A 100 -4.20 3.57 10.84
N TYR A 101 -4.58 4.05 9.67
CA TYR A 101 -4.68 3.27 8.43
C TYR A 101 -3.58 3.70 7.46
N ILE A 102 -3.12 2.77 6.62
CA ILE A 102 -2.38 3.07 5.40
C ILE A 102 -3.30 3.90 4.51
N ASN A 103 -2.77 4.95 3.89
CA ASN A 103 -3.52 5.74 2.91
C ASN A 103 -3.05 5.35 1.51
N GLU A 104 -3.92 4.76 0.71
CA GLU A 104 -3.68 4.59 -0.72
C GLU A 104 -3.43 5.97 -1.38
N PRO A 105 -2.39 6.16 -2.21
CA PRO A 105 -2.03 7.48 -2.70
C PRO A 105 -3.07 8.16 -3.58
N THR A 106 -3.99 7.39 -4.16
CA THR A 106 -5.07 7.90 -5.00
C THR A 106 -6.27 8.37 -4.17
N GLU A 107 -6.38 7.97 -2.91
CA GLU A 107 -7.46 8.39 -2.02
C GLU A 107 -7.11 9.66 -1.22
N GLN A 108 -8.09 10.57 -1.16
CA GLN A 108 -8.00 11.81 -0.41
C GLN A 108 -8.98 11.82 0.75
N PHE A 109 -8.45 11.91 1.97
CA PHE A 109 -9.23 12.05 3.20
C PHE A 109 -9.13 13.49 3.71
N LEU A 110 -10.24 14.23 3.59
CA LEU A 110 -10.30 15.62 4.07
C LEU A 110 -10.35 15.65 5.60
N PRO A 111 -9.55 16.50 6.27
CA PRO A 111 -9.62 16.64 7.72
C PRO A 111 -11.04 16.96 8.20
N ARG A 112 -11.43 16.39 9.35
CA ARG A 112 -12.73 16.52 10.01
C ARG A 112 -13.92 15.90 9.27
N SER A 113 -13.72 15.34 8.07
CA SER A 113 -14.76 14.59 7.38
C SER A 113 -15.11 13.31 8.13
N THR A 114 -16.36 12.86 7.98
CA THR A 114 -16.80 11.56 8.47
C THR A 114 -16.00 10.47 7.77
N PHE A 115 -15.52 9.50 8.54
CA PHE A 115 -14.84 8.32 8.03
C PHE A 115 -15.71 7.09 8.30
N SER A 116 -16.01 6.33 7.26
CA SER A 116 -16.64 5.03 7.41
C SER A 116 -15.55 3.98 7.56
N ILE A 117 -15.58 3.18 8.63
CA ILE A 117 -14.70 2.01 8.73
C ILE A 117 -15.04 1.08 7.56
N GLN A 118 -14.04 0.87 6.70
CA GLN A 118 -14.23 0.03 5.53
C GLN A 118 -14.39 -1.43 5.93
N GLN A 119 -15.16 -2.16 5.13
CA GLN A 119 -15.31 -3.60 5.23
C GLN A 119 -14.67 -4.27 4.02
N HIS A 120 -14.18 -5.50 4.20
CA HIS A 120 -13.67 -6.27 3.07
C HIS A 120 -14.80 -6.50 2.06
N ALA A 121 -14.53 -6.31 0.78
CA ALA A 121 -15.43 -6.64 -0.30
C ALA A 121 -15.32 -8.13 -0.65
N LEU A 122 -16.48 -8.77 -0.80
CA LEU A 122 -16.64 -10.06 -1.46
C LEU A 122 -16.25 -9.93 -2.95
N ALA A 123 -16.11 -11.06 -3.64
CA ALA A 123 -15.75 -11.09 -5.06
C ALA A 123 -16.72 -10.28 -5.94
N ASP A 124 -18.00 -10.26 -5.59
CA ASP A 124 -19.05 -9.48 -6.26
C ASP A 124 -19.08 -7.99 -5.85
N GLY A 125 -18.15 -7.53 -5.01
CA GLY A 125 -18.13 -6.15 -4.56
C GLY A 125 -19.14 -5.80 -3.47
N ARG A 126 -19.84 -6.77 -2.84
CA ARG A 126 -20.65 -6.52 -1.63
C ARG A 126 -19.81 -6.53 -0.36
N SER A 127 -20.29 -5.90 0.71
CA SER A 127 -19.59 -5.90 1.99
C SER A 127 -19.64 -7.27 2.64
N SER A 128 -18.49 -7.75 3.11
CA SER A 128 -18.39 -9.02 3.83
C SER A 128 -18.84 -8.95 5.29
N GLY A 129 -19.12 -7.75 5.83
CA GLY A 129 -19.38 -7.53 7.25
C GLY A 129 -18.13 -7.58 8.14
N ARG A 130 -16.94 -7.76 7.55
CA ARG A 130 -15.66 -7.83 8.27
C ARG A 130 -14.90 -6.53 8.12
N ASP A 131 -14.63 -5.87 9.24
CA ASP A 131 -13.92 -4.60 9.28
C ASP A 131 -12.44 -4.73 8.91
N VAL A 132 -11.97 -3.76 8.13
CA VAL A 132 -10.56 -3.48 7.87
C VAL A 132 -9.84 -3.17 9.18
N GLN A 133 -8.76 -3.93 9.45
CA GLN A 133 -7.98 -3.77 10.69
C GLN A 133 -6.95 -2.66 10.52
N PRO A 134 -6.96 -1.60 11.35
CA PRO A 134 -5.94 -0.56 11.28
C PRO A 134 -4.54 -1.12 11.56
N LEU A 135 -3.50 -0.38 11.19
CA LEU A 135 -2.11 -0.68 11.56
C LEU A 135 -1.98 -0.79 13.08
N VAL A 136 -2.57 0.17 13.78
CA VAL A 136 -2.61 0.27 15.23
C VAL A 136 -3.84 1.07 15.64
N GLU A 137 -4.44 0.70 16.77
CA GLU A 137 -5.43 1.51 17.47
C GLU A 137 -4.76 2.12 18.71
N LEU A 138 -5.06 3.37 19.02
CA LEU A 138 -4.67 4.00 20.27
C LEU A 138 -5.92 4.21 21.10
N ASP A 139 -5.89 3.77 22.35
CA ASP A 139 -6.94 3.99 23.32
C ASP A 139 -6.47 5.09 24.28
N VAL A 140 -7.14 6.24 24.23
CA VAL A 140 -6.82 7.41 25.04
C VAL A 140 -7.89 7.56 26.11
N VAL A 141 -7.48 7.42 27.37
CA VAL A 141 -8.39 7.42 28.52
C VAL A 141 -8.12 8.67 29.35
N GLU A 142 -9.20 9.38 29.68
CA GLU A 142 -9.20 10.47 30.64
C GLU A 142 -9.57 9.93 32.02
N ALA A 143 -8.72 10.20 33.00
CA ALA A 143 -8.98 9.88 34.39
C ALA A 143 -9.83 10.98 35.07
N ALA A 144 -10.33 10.71 36.27
CA ALA A 144 -11.17 11.64 37.01
C ALA A 144 -10.46 12.97 37.37
N ASP A 145 -9.12 12.96 37.43
CA ASP A 145 -8.29 14.15 37.62
C ASP A 145 -7.97 14.89 36.30
N LEU A 146 -8.65 14.52 35.21
CA LEU A 146 -8.47 15.03 33.85
C LEU A 146 -7.08 14.72 33.25
N SER A 147 -6.30 13.83 33.87
CA SER A 147 -5.07 13.33 33.27
C SER A 147 -5.40 12.38 32.11
N LEU A 148 -4.65 12.51 31.01
CA LEU A 148 -4.80 11.63 29.85
C LEU A 148 -3.70 10.58 29.85
N SER A 149 -4.09 9.35 29.57
CA SER A 149 -3.19 8.23 29.31
C SER A 149 -3.49 7.62 27.95
N VAL A 150 -2.49 7.01 27.34
CA VAL A 150 -2.60 6.35 26.04
C VAL A 150 -2.00 4.96 26.12
N ARG A 151 -2.65 4.00 25.45
CA ARG A 151 -2.09 2.68 25.18
C ARG A 151 -2.28 2.31 23.72
N THR A 152 -1.31 1.63 23.14
CA THR A 152 -1.51 0.96 21.86
C THR A 152 -2.37 -0.28 22.08
N THR A 153 -3.38 -0.45 21.24
CA THR A 153 -4.26 -1.61 21.25
C THR A 153 -4.33 -2.21 19.87
N HIS A 154 -4.67 -3.50 19.83
CA HIS A 154 -4.86 -4.22 18.58
C HIS A 154 -6.32 -4.68 18.48
N PRO A 155 -7.14 -4.04 17.63
CA PRO A 155 -8.51 -4.48 17.41
C PRO A 155 -8.50 -5.88 16.79
N ASN A 156 -9.55 -6.65 17.12
CA ASN A 156 -9.69 -8.03 16.70
C ASN A 156 -11.00 -8.25 15.94
N GLY A 157 -11.20 -7.53 14.84
CA GLY A 157 -12.38 -7.72 14.00
C GLY A 157 -12.41 -9.05 13.24
N LEU A 158 -11.36 -9.85 13.36
CA LEU A 158 -11.23 -11.18 12.72
C LEU A 158 -11.26 -12.34 13.73
N LEU A 159 -11.60 -12.08 15.00
CA LEU A 159 -11.73 -13.07 16.07
C LEU A 159 -10.52 -14.02 16.22
N ARG A 160 -9.31 -13.48 16.06
CA ARG A 160 -8.05 -14.22 16.20
C ARG A 160 -7.64 -14.34 17.67
N THR A 161 -6.90 -15.40 18.00
CA THR A 161 -6.30 -15.59 19.32
C THR A 161 -5.24 -14.50 19.59
N ARG A 162 -5.17 -13.95 20.81
CA ARG A 162 -4.08 -13.02 21.20
C ARG A 162 -2.85 -13.80 21.64
N GLY A 163 -1.64 -13.32 21.32
CA GLY A 163 -0.40 -14.01 21.71
C GLY A 163 0.83 -13.65 20.87
N VAL A 164 1.77 -14.59 20.82
CA VAL A 164 3.08 -14.46 20.13
C VAL A 164 3.25 -15.41 18.93
N ALA A 165 2.22 -16.19 18.60
CA ALA A 165 2.22 -17.10 17.47
C ALA A 165 2.15 -16.35 16.13
N ALA A 166 2.49 -17.04 15.03
CA ALA A 166 2.54 -16.46 13.69
C ALA A 166 1.20 -15.89 13.19
N ASP A 167 0.07 -16.29 13.77
CA ASP A 167 -1.28 -15.84 13.39
C ASP A 167 -2.06 -15.18 14.55
N SER A 168 -1.39 -14.88 15.66
CA SER A 168 -2.03 -14.25 16.83
C SER A 168 -1.98 -12.73 16.77
N ILE A 169 -2.96 -12.08 17.40
CA ILE A 169 -2.94 -10.62 17.59
C ILE A 169 -1.99 -10.28 18.74
N ALA A 170 -1.12 -9.30 18.52
CA ALA A 170 -0.20 -8.83 19.54
C ALA A 170 -0.95 -8.38 20.82
N ALA A 171 -0.30 -8.54 21.96
CA ALA A 171 -0.80 -7.99 23.21
C ALA A 171 -0.86 -6.46 23.14
N ASP A 172 -1.78 -5.86 23.88
CA ASP A 172 -1.85 -4.40 24.00
C ASP A 172 -0.58 -3.88 24.68
N GLY A 173 -0.19 -2.65 24.32
CA GLY A 173 0.98 -1.99 24.88
C GLY A 173 0.77 -1.53 26.31
N ALA A 174 1.86 -1.07 26.92
CA ALA A 174 1.81 -0.44 28.24
C ALA A 174 0.96 0.86 28.19
N VAL A 175 0.32 1.17 29.32
CA VAL A 175 -0.35 2.46 29.52
C VAL A 175 0.71 3.52 29.81
N LEU A 176 0.72 4.59 29.02
CA LEU A 176 1.66 5.70 29.12
C LEU A 176 0.92 7.00 29.45
N GLN A 177 1.46 7.79 30.37
CA GLN A 177 0.85 9.06 30.80
C GLN A 177 1.28 10.22 29.89
N LEU A 178 0.35 11.12 29.56
CA LEU A 178 0.57 12.27 28.68
C LEU A 178 0.96 13.54 29.44
N THR A 179 1.96 13.48 30.32
CA THR A 179 2.25 14.56 31.28
C THR A 179 2.97 15.80 30.71
N ASN A 180 3.81 15.66 29.67
CA ASN A 180 4.69 16.72 29.16
C ASN A 180 4.67 16.91 27.64
N HIS A 181 3.72 16.29 26.94
CA HIS A 181 3.72 16.13 25.48
C HIS A 181 2.63 16.95 24.81
N GLN A 182 2.51 18.21 25.22
CA GLN A 182 1.28 18.97 25.09
C GLN A 182 1.52 20.37 24.47
N GLU A 183 0.72 20.80 23.49
CA GLU A 183 0.81 22.16 22.93
C GLU A 183 0.03 23.17 23.76
N ALA A 184 0.79 24.07 24.41
CA ALA A 184 0.32 25.32 24.95
C ALA A 184 1.18 26.46 24.39
N ASN A 185 0.56 27.43 23.72
CA ASN A 185 1.21 28.68 23.28
C ASN A 185 2.42 28.53 22.32
N GLY A 186 2.40 27.54 21.40
CA GLY A 186 3.31 27.51 20.25
C GLY A 186 4.77 27.12 20.52
N LYS A 187 5.09 26.52 21.67
CA LYS A 187 6.43 25.94 21.93
C LYS A 187 6.60 24.60 21.19
N LYS A 188 7.81 24.33 20.69
CA LYS A 188 8.17 23.01 20.13
C LYS A 188 8.03 21.94 21.20
N ILE A 189 7.20 20.93 20.95
CA ILE A 189 6.97 19.81 21.86
C ILE A 189 7.61 18.56 21.30
N LYS A 190 8.29 17.83 22.18
CA LYS A 190 8.76 16.48 21.89
C LYS A 190 7.54 15.55 21.96
N PRO A 191 7.17 14.84 20.88
CA PRO A 191 6.09 13.86 20.95
C PRO A 191 6.43 12.73 21.94
N LEU A 192 5.41 12.13 22.55
CA LEU A 192 5.57 10.90 23.32
C LEU A 192 5.86 9.74 22.35
N ASP A 193 6.98 9.06 22.54
CA ASP A 193 7.34 7.89 21.73
C ASP A 193 6.63 6.66 22.28
N LEU A 194 5.71 6.09 21.48
CA LEU A 194 4.98 4.87 21.80
C LEU A 194 5.79 3.59 21.49
N GLY A 195 7.01 3.75 20.99
CA GLY A 195 7.93 2.67 20.69
C GLY A 195 7.78 2.14 19.26
N ARG A 196 8.24 0.90 19.09
CA ARG A 196 8.34 0.23 17.78
C ARG A 196 7.18 -0.73 17.56
N HIS A 197 6.56 -0.63 16.40
CA HIS A 197 5.44 -1.46 15.97
C HIS A 197 5.81 -2.23 14.70
N LEU A 198 5.91 -3.56 14.81
CA LEU A 198 6.12 -4.42 13.66
C LEU A 198 4.79 -4.66 12.94
N ILE A 199 4.72 -4.29 11.67
CA ILE A 199 3.55 -4.58 10.83
C ILE A 199 3.64 -6.02 10.33
N SER A 200 3.02 -6.93 11.06
CA SER A 200 3.12 -8.38 10.83
C SER A 200 1.79 -9.09 10.63
N PHE A 201 0.72 -8.64 11.28
CA PHE A 201 -0.52 -9.45 11.41
C PHE A 201 -1.79 -8.70 10.97
N GLN A 202 -1.72 -7.39 10.79
CA GLN A 202 -2.88 -6.58 10.40
C GLN A 202 -3.25 -6.94 8.96
N ALA A 203 -4.35 -7.68 8.80
CA ALA A 203 -4.96 -7.89 7.51
C ALA A 203 -5.44 -6.54 7.00
N TRP A 204 -4.98 -6.16 5.80
CA TRP A 204 -5.50 -5.01 5.06
C TRP A 204 -5.65 -3.75 5.91
N ALA A 205 -4.54 -3.16 6.33
CA ALA A 205 -4.57 -1.92 7.08
C ALA A 205 -4.81 -0.67 6.23
N ASP A 206 -5.33 -0.81 5.02
CA ASP A 206 -5.62 0.32 4.13
C ASP A 206 -6.92 1.00 4.51
N ALA A 207 -6.95 2.31 4.40
CA ALA A 207 -8.16 3.11 4.54
C ALA A 207 -9.15 2.84 3.39
N SER A 208 -8.66 2.28 2.28
CA SER A 208 -9.45 1.92 1.11
C SER A 208 -10.05 0.51 1.17
N ARG A 209 -11.21 0.37 0.53
CA ARG A 209 -11.93 -0.89 0.40
C ARG A 209 -11.14 -1.89 -0.46
N THR A 210 -11.27 -3.19 -0.22
CA THR A 210 -10.81 -4.18 -1.22
C THR A 210 -11.68 -4.07 -2.47
N TYR A 211 -11.09 -4.33 -3.64
CA TYR A 211 -11.81 -4.21 -4.91
C TYR A 211 -12.58 -5.51 -5.19
N GLY A 212 -13.82 -5.40 -5.65
CA GLY A 212 -14.62 -6.52 -6.16
C GLY A 212 -15.11 -6.20 -7.58
N SER A 213 -15.67 -7.17 -8.29
CA SER A 213 -16.04 -7.04 -9.71
C SER A 213 -16.89 -5.82 -10.03
N ASP A 214 -17.75 -5.42 -9.09
CA ASP A 214 -18.73 -4.34 -9.26
C ASP A 214 -18.23 -3.02 -8.66
N HIS A 215 -16.94 -2.93 -8.33
CA HIS A 215 -16.35 -1.71 -7.78
C HIS A 215 -16.41 -0.57 -8.82
N PRO A 216 -16.72 0.69 -8.44
CA PRO A 216 -16.85 1.80 -9.39
C PRO A 216 -15.64 2.00 -10.31
N LEU A 217 -14.42 1.80 -9.80
CA LEU A 217 -13.18 1.88 -10.60
C LEU A 217 -13.09 0.78 -11.69
N ILE A 218 -13.73 -0.37 -11.48
CA ILE A 218 -13.79 -1.44 -12.48
C ILE A 218 -14.88 -1.13 -13.49
N GLU A 219 -16.06 -0.72 -13.03
CA GLU A 219 -17.19 -0.37 -13.89
C GLU A 219 -16.89 0.78 -14.86
N ALA A 220 -16.06 1.73 -14.43
CA ALA A 220 -15.66 2.89 -15.23
C ALA A 220 -14.51 2.61 -16.21
N SER A 221 -13.87 1.43 -16.16
CA SER A 221 -12.71 1.11 -16.99
C SER A 221 -13.10 0.61 -18.39
N ASP A 222 -12.30 0.95 -19.40
CA ASP A 222 -12.41 0.40 -20.75
C ASP A 222 -12.08 -1.11 -20.79
N TYR A 223 -11.36 -1.62 -19.79
CA TYR A 223 -10.99 -3.04 -19.61
C TYR A 223 -11.86 -3.75 -18.58
N ARG A 224 -13.08 -3.26 -18.32
CA ARG A 224 -13.98 -3.79 -17.29
C ARG A 224 -14.24 -5.29 -17.38
N GLU A 225 -14.32 -5.86 -18.58
CA GLU A 225 -14.60 -7.30 -18.77
C GLU A 225 -13.45 -8.16 -18.24
N GLN A 226 -12.22 -7.79 -18.59
CA GLN A 226 -10.99 -8.44 -18.14
C GLN A 226 -10.78 -8.21 -16.64
N LEU A 227 -10.99 -6.99 -16.16
CA LEU A 227 -10.89 -6.67 -14.73
C LEU A 227 -11.94 -7.46 -13.92
N ARG A 228 -13.17 -7.64 -14.40
CA ARG A 228 -14.18 -8.47 -13.70
C ARG A 228 -13.77 -9.94 -13.58
N ILE A 229 -12.92 -10.47 -14.47
CA ILE A 229 -12.37 -11.83 -14.32
C ILE A 229 -11.35 -11.85 -13.17
N ILE A 230 -10.41 -10.90 -13.16
CA ILE A 230 -9.36 -10.79 -12.13
C ILE A 230 -9.98 -10.50 -10.76
N TYR A 231 -10.88 -9.52 -10.69
CA TYR A 231 -11.48 -9.05 -9.44
C TYR A 231 -12.77 -9.77 -9.03
N GLY A 232 -13.30 -10.64 -9.89
CA GLY A 232 -14.42 -11.53 -9.57
C GLY A 232 -13.98 -12.92 -9.08
N GLU A 233 -12.68 -13.13 -8.83
CA GLU A 233 -12.10 -14.43 -8.44
C GLU A 233 -12.41 -15.56 -9.45
N ARG A 234 -12.30 -15.23 -10.75
CA ARG A 234 -12.58 -16.17 -11.86
C ARG A 234 -11.31 -16.66 -12.53
N LEU A 235 -10.17 -16.55 -11.85
CA LEU A 235 -8.88 -17.01 -12.36
C LEU A 235 -8.77 -18.53 -12.23
N THR A 236 -8.08 -19.16 -13.17
CA THR A 236 -7.82 -20.61 -13.10
C THR A 236 -6.54 -20.88 -12.33
N MET A 237 -6.46 -22.04 -11.67
CA MET A 237 -5.19 -22.50 -11.11
C MET A 237 -4.26 -22.93 -12.24
N ASN A 238 -2.97 -22.64 -12.12
CA ASN A 238 -1.99 -23.19 -13.06
C ASN A 238 -1.88 -24.72 -12.85
N SER A 239 -2.16 -25.49 -13.90
CA SER A 239 -2.18 -26.95 -13.87
C SER A 239 -0.90 -27.59 -14.43
N ALA A 240 0.15 -26.80 -14.73
CA ALA A 240 1.43 -27.35 -15.14
C ALA A 240 2.06 -28.20 -14.02
N HIS A 241 2.85 -29.21 -14.38
CA HIS A 241 3.38 -30.21 -13.45
C HIS A 241 4.23 -29.62 -12.31
N ASP A 242 4.93 -28.53 -12.59
CA ASP A 242 5.81 -27.78 -11.69
C ASP A 242 5.18 -26.47 -11.17
N ALA A 243 3.92 -26.21 -11.51
CA ALA A 243 3.21 -25.03 -11.04
C ALA A 243 2.99 -25.08 -9.53
N HIS A 244 3.08 -23.91 -8.89
CA HIS A 244 2.68 -23.81 -7.50
C HIS A 244 1.15 -23.79 -7.43
N LEU A 245 0.56 -24.44 -6.42
CA LEU A 245 -0.90 -24.45 -6.12
C LEU A 245 -1.55 -23.04 -6.01
N HIS A 246 -0.73 -22.01 -6.00
CA HIS A 246 -1.07 -20.63 -5.68
C HIS A 246 -0.84 -19.68 -6.85
N ASP A 247 -0.33 -20.22 -7.95
CA ASP A 247 -0.31 -19.55 -9.22
C ASP A 247 -1.75 -19.39 -9.73
N ARG A 248 -2.02 -18.25 -10.36
CA ARG A 248 -3.30 -17.94 -10.99
C ARG A 248 -3.09 -17.51 -12.42
N ILE A 249 -3.92 -18.04 -13.30
CA ILE A 249 -3.89 -17.75 -14.72
C ILE A 249 -5.14 -16.93 -15.05
N PHE A 250 -4.90 -15.77 -15.64
CA PHE A 250 -5.90 -15.02 -16.37
C PHE A 250 -5.76 -15.35 -17.85
N GLU A 251 -6.86 -15.64 -18.52
CA GLU A 251 -6.94 -15.83 -19.96
C GLU A 251 -8.17 -15.10 -20.49
N HIS A 252 -7.98 -14.32 -21.55
CA HIS A 252 -9.06 -13.63 -22.25
C HIS A 252 -8.66 -13.36 -23.70
N GLY A 253 -9.34 -13.99 -24.65
CA GLY A 253 -8.96 -13.94 -26.06
C GLY A 253 -7.57 -14.56 -26.27
N ASP A 254 -6.67 -13.81 -26.88
CA ASP A 254 -5.27 -14.18 -27.13
C ASP A 254 -4.30 -13.74 -26.01
N LYS A 255 -4.83 -13.15 -24.93
CA LYS A 255 -4.02 -12.60 -23.83
C LYS A 255 -4.03 -13.52 -22.63
N ARG A 256 -2.84 -13.77 -22.07
CA ARG A 256 -2.61 -14.58 -20.87
C ARG A 256 -1.76 -13.83 -19.85
N ILE A 257 -2.16 -13.83 -18.58
CA ILE A 257 -1.34 -13.34 -17.48
C ILE A 257 -1.16 -14.46 -16.47
N GLU A 258 0.09 -14.78 -16.16
CA GLU A 258 0.43 -15.64 -15.03
C GLU A 258 0.76 -14.77 -13.81
N PHE A 259 -0.10 -14.83 -12.80
CA PHE A 259 0.21 -14.36 -11.46
C PHE A 259 0.84 -15.51 -10.70
N ASN A 260 2.17 -15.54 -10.63
CA ASN A 260 2.83 -16.61 -9.88
C ASN A 260 2.52 -16.48 -8.38
N HIS A 261 2.88 -17.51 -7.62
CA HIS A 261 2.65 -17.55 -6.19
C HIS A 261 3.25 -16.35 -5.48
N GLN A 262 4.36 -15.74 -5.94
CA GLN A 262 4.94 -14.56 -5.30
C GLN A 262 4.05 -13.32 -5.40
N SER A 263 3.24 -13.20 -6.47
CA SER A 263 2.19 -12.18 -6.59
C SER A 263 1.09 -12.33 -5.54
N THR A 264 0.89 -13.55 -5.01
CA THR A 264 -0.17 -13.87 -4.04
C THR A 264 0.36 -14.21 -2.64
N THR A 265 1.66 -14.50 -2.50
CA THR A 265 2.33 -14.98 -1.27
C THR A 265 2.48 -13.85 -0.24
N GLY A 266 2.54 -12.60 -0.71
CA GLY A 266 2.53 -11.37 0.09
C GLY A 266 1.64 -11.46 1.32
N GLY A 267 0.37 -11.73 1.06
CA GLY A 267 -0.64 -11.86 2.10
C GLY A 267 -0.68 -13.24 2.76
N ARG A 268 -0.20 -14.29 2.11
CA ARG A 268 -0.50 -15.68 2.51
C ARG A 268 0.57 -16.37 3.33
N GLY A 269 1.85 -16.00 3.16
CA GLY A 269 2.97 -16.66 3.84
C GLY A 269 3.08 -16.37 5.35
N ARG A 270 2.28 -15.42 5.86
CA ARG A 270 2.26 -15.02 7.28
C ARG A 270 0.87 -14.72 7.84
N LEU A 271 -0.13 -14.72 6.97
CA LEU A 271 -1.52 -14.87 7.37
C LEU A 271 -1.83 -16.30 6.99
N SER A 272 -1.30 -17.21 7.79
CA SER A 272 -1.78 -18.56 7.71
C SER A 272 -3.21 -18.48 8.26
N PHE A 273 -4.16 -18.55 7.35
CA PHE A 273 -5.40 -19.25 7.65
C PHE A 273 -5.12 -20.76 7.68
N ARG A 274 -3.99 -21.21 8.28
CA ARG A 274 -3.88 -22.60 8.69
C ARG A 274 -4.88 -22.76 9.81
N GLU A 275 -5.92 -23.51 9.51
CA GLU A 275 -6.81 -24.35 10.33
C GLU A 275 -7.16 -24.01 11.80
N ASP A 276 -6.45 -23.16 12.51
CA ASP A 276 -6.72 -22.83 13.91
C ASP A 276 -7.73 -21.69 14.03
N ASN A 277 -8.97 -22.04 13.69
CA ASN A 277 -10.18 -21.75 14.47
C ASN A 277 -11.41 -22.50 13.90
N GLY A 278 -11.24 -23.54 13.07
CA GLY A 278 -12.36 -24.36 12.57
C GLY A 278 -13.34 -23.67 11.61
N HIS A 279 -13.04 -22.45 11.12
CA HIS A 279 -13.93 -21.68 10.24
C HIS A 279 -13.32 -21.52 8.83
N ALA A 280 -13.72 -22.41 7.90
CA ALA A 280 -13.25 -22.42 6.51
C ALA A 280 -13.48 -21.09 5.76
N GLY A 281 -14.50 -20.30 6.14
CA GLY A 281 -14.86 -19.03 5.51
C GLY A 281 -13.94 -17.84 5.80
N ASN A 282 -12.92 -18.00 6.64
CA ASN A 282 -11.99 -16.91 6.93
C ASN A 282 -10.78 -16.86 6.00
N ARG A 283 -10.52 -17.90 5.18
CA ARG A 283 -9.30 -18.02 4.34
C ARG A 283 -9.20 -16.94 3.27
N MET A 284 -8.14 -16.12 3.32
CA MET A 284 -7.77 -15.26 2.19
C MET A 284 -7.25 -16.11 1.04
N THR A 285 -7.99 -16.09 -0.07
CA THR A 285 -7.64 -16.82 -1.29
C THR A 285 -6.47 -16.12 -2.02
N ALA A 286 -5.85 -16.84 -2.96
CA ALA A 286 -4.84 -16.23 -3.82
C ALA A 286 -5.45 -15.06 -4.62
N ASP A 287 -6.68 -15.24 -5.08
CA ASP A 287 -7.48 -14.29 -5.84
C ASP A 287 -7.83 -13.07 -4.98
N GLU A 288 -8.32 -13.28 -3.74
CA GLU A 288 -8.59 -12.21 -2.79
C GLU A 288 -7.34 -11.37 -2.46
N SER A 289 -6.15 -11.99 -2.52
CA SER A 289 -4.88 -11.26 -2.39
C SER A 289 -4.59 -10.37 -3.60
N LEU A 290 -4.88 -10.84 -4.82
CA LEU A 290 -4.71 -10.06 -6.07
C LEU A 290 -5.70 -8.90 -6.16
N ARG A 291 -6.93 -9.10 -5.66
CA ARG A 291 -7.97 -8.07 -5.59
C ARG A 291 -7.61 -6.85 -4.76
N ARG A 292 -6.47 -6.86 -4.09
CA ARG A 292 -5.96 -5.68 -3.37
C ARG A 292 -5.23 -4.72 -4.28
N THR A 293 -4.60 -5.20 -5.34
CA THR A 293 -3.93 -4.29 -6.27
C THR A 293 -4.92 -3.29 -6.82
N HIS A 294 -4.56 -2.01 -6.86
CA HIS A 294 -5.40 -0.95 -7.40
C HIS A 294 -5.78 -1.26 -8.86
N PRO A 295 -7.08 -1.17 -9.26
CA PRO A 295 -7.54 -1.50 -10.62
C PRO A 295 -6.76 -0.82 -11.72
N ALA A 296 -6.46 0.48 -11.59
CA ALA A 296 -5.63 1.21 -12.55
C ALA A 296 -4.25 0.58 -12.85
N ALA A 297 -3.62 -0.15 -11.90
CA ALA A 297 -2.35 -0.82 -12.16
C ALA A 297 -2.55 -2.05 -13.05
N MET A 298 -3.60 -2.82 -12.81
CA MET A 298 -3.98 -3.95 -13.65
C MET A 298 -4.49 -3.49 -15.02
N GLU A 299 -5.25 -2.40 -15.06
CA GLU A 299 -5.71 -1.77 -16.30
C GLU A 299 -4.55 -1.29 -17.15
N PHE A 300 -3.56 -0.61 -16.54
CA PHE A 300 -2.34 -0.22 -17.25
C PHE A 300 -1.63 -1.45 -17.84
N LEU A 301 -1.53 -2.55 -17.08
CA LEU A 301 -0.93 -3.80 -17.56
C LEU A 301 -1.69 -4.36 -18.77
N LEU A 302 -3.02 -4.42 -18.70
CA LEU A 302 -3.89 -4.90 -19.77
C LEU A 302 -3.80 -4.01 -21.02
N ARG A 303 -3.77 -2.68 -20.83
CA ARG A 303 -3.59 -1.71 -21.91
C ARG A 303 -2.23 -1.84 -22.58
N MET A 304 -1.16 -1.95 -21.80
CA MET A 304 0.18 -2.20 -22.33
C MET A 304 0.21 -3.52 -23.13
N MET A 305 -0.44 -4.58 -22.64
CA MET A 305 -0.51 -5.85 -23.36
C MET A 305 -1.25 -5.73 -24.70
N HIS A 306 -2.34 -4.97 -24.72
CA HIS A 306 -3.10 -4.69 -25.93
C HIS A 306 -2.27 -3.86 -26.93
N ASP A 307 -1.76 -2.70 -26.51
CA ASP A 307 -1.11 -1.72 -27.39
C ASP A 307 0.22 -2.23 -27.96
N LEU A 308 0.92 -3.10 -27.22
CA LEU A 308 2.18 -3.69 -27.64
C LEU A 308 2.03 -5.07 -28.27
N ASP A 309 0.80 -5.58 -28.38
CA ASP A 309 0.49 -6.94 -28.82
C ASP A 309 1.27 -8.02 -28.05
N ILE A 310 1.31 -7.89 -26.73
CA ILE A 310 1.92 -8.87 -25.82
C ILE A 310 0.86 -9.91 -25.50
N SER A 311 1.10 -11.16 -25.91
CA SER A 311 0.20 -12.29 -25.67
C SER A 311 0.35 -12.89 -24.27
N TYR A 312 1.52 -12.75 -23.64
CA TYR A 312 1.77 -13.29 -22.31
C TYR A 312 2.59 -12.36 -21.41
N ILE A 313 2.21 -12.25 -20.14
CA ILE A 313 3.02 -11.64 -19.08
C ILE A 313 3.08 -12.55 -17.84
N ARG A 314 4.24 -12.61 -17.19
CA ARG A 314 4.39 -13.18 -15.85
C ARG A 314 4.56 -12.09 -14.80
N SER A 315 3.56 -11.95 -13.92
CA SER A 315 3.60 -11.11 -12.73
C SER A 315 4.15 -11.91 -11.55
N THR A 316 5.11 -11.33 -10.81
CA THR A 316 5.75 -11.94 -9.63
C THR A 316 5.67 -11.10 -8.36
N GLY A 317 4.92 -10.01 -8.42
CA GLY A 317 4.67 -9.12 -7.30
C GLY A 317 3.43 -8.31 -7.58
N ALA A 318 2.55 -8.24 -6.59
CA ALA A 318 1.35 -7.44 -6.63
C ALA A 318 1.19 -6.80 -5.25
N TRP A 319 0.24 -7.25 -4.44
CA TRP A 319 0.08 -6.74 -3.08
C TRP A 319 0.95 -7.50 -2.07
N ARG A 320 1.77 -6.78 -1.29
CA ARG A 320 2.69 -7.33 -0.27
C ARG A 320 2.55 -6.58 1.08
N PRO A 321 1.66 -7.03 1.99
CA PRO A 321 1.39 -6.35 3.26
C PRO A 321 2.48 -6.43 4.32
N HIS A 322 3.45 -7.35 4.20
CA HIS A 322 4.36 -7.65 5.31
C HIS A 322 5.85 -7.57 4.95
N PHE A 323 6.17 -7.51 3.66
CA PHE A 323 7.53 -7.48 3.12
C PHE A 323 7.55 -6.74 1.78
N GLY A 324 8.75 -6.44 1.27
CA GLY A 324 8.92 -5.72 0.01
C GLY A 324 8.81 -4.20 0.14
N SER A 325 8.72 -3.51 -1.01
CA SER A 325 8.64 -2.05 -1.06
C SER A 325 7.32 -1.53 -0.47
N VAL A 326 7.34 -0.26 -0.04
CA VAL A 326 6.14 0.41 0.48
C VAL A 326 5.04 0.51 -0.59
N LEU A 327 5.40 0.54 -1.88
CA LEU A 327 4.47 0.62 -3.01
C LEU A 327 3.57 -0.61 -3.12
N HIS A 328 4.12 -1.82 -2.98
CA HIS A 328 3.32 -3.05 -2.96
C HIS A 328 2.41 -3.14 -1.73
N ARG A 329 2.74 -2.43 -0.64
CA ARG A 329 1.98 -2.52 0.61
C ARG A 329 0.67 -1.75 0.55
N TYR A 330 0.67 -0.57 -0.06
CA TYR A 330 -0.55 0.18 -0.38
C TYR A 330 -1.11 -0.19 -1.77
N ALA A 331 -0.69 -1.35 -2.27
CA ALA A 331 -1.28 -2.03 -3.42
C ALA A 331 -1.25 -1.28 -4.76
N SER A 332 -0.33 -0.32 -4.91
CA SER A 332 -0.21 0.48 -6.13
C SER A 332 0.80 -0.08 -7.14
N ALA A 333 1.34 -1.28 -6.91
CA ALA A 333 2.51 -1.75 -7.64
C ALA A 333 2.41 -3.19 -8.13
N LEU A 334 3.09 -3.44 -9.25
CA LEU A 334 3.22 -4.73 -9.92
C LEU A 334 4.68 -4.99 -10.29
N ASP A 335 5.16 -6.22 -10.05
CA ASP A 335 6.42 -6.70 -10.60
C ASP A 335 6.13 -7.63 -11.79
N ILE A 336 6.79 -7.39 -12.92
CA ILE A 336 6.76 -8.27 -14.09
C ILE A 336 8.16 -8.83 -14.35
N THR A 337 8.25 -10.12 -14.66
CA THR A 337 9.53 -10.81 -14.91
C THR A 337 9.67 -11.31 -16.33
N GLU A 338 8.57 -11.36 -17.08
CA GLU A 338 8.53 -11.95 -18.40
C GLU A 338 7.41 -11.34 -19.23
N ALA A 339 7.67 -11.19 -20.52
CA ALA A 339 6.67 -10.80 -21.52
C ALA A 339 6.94 -11.54 -22.84
N THR A 340 5.88 -11.97 -23.51
CA THR A 340 5.94 -12.59 -24.84
C THR A 340 5.04 -11.85 -25.80
N SER A 341 5.53 -11.57 -27.00
CA SER A 341 4.80 -10.94 -28.09
C SER A 341 5.18 -11.59 -29.41
N THR A 342 4.34 -11.43 -30.43
CA THR A 342 4.65 -11.83 -31.79
C THR A 342 5.20 -10.62 -32.56
N ILE A 343 6.43 -10.72 -33.08
CA ILE A 343 7.03 -9.69 -33.95
C ILE A 343 7.00 -10.17 -35.39
N VAL A 344 6.47 -9.32 -36.27
CA VAL A 344 6.48 -9.52 -37.72
C VAL A 344 7.82 -9.02 -38.28
N SER A 345 8.59 -9.88 -38.94
CA SER A 345 9.80 -9.44 -39.65
C SER A 345 9.50 -8.73 -40.96
N ASN A 346 10.54 -8.11 -41.54
CA ASN A 346 10.51 -7.49 -42.86
C ASN A 346 10.05 -8.42 -44.00
N ASP A 347 10.10 -9.74 -43.80
CA ASP A 347 9.62 -10.77 -44.74
C ASP A 347 8.18 -11.24 -44.43
N GLU A 348 7.45 -10.49 -43.60
CA GLU A 348 6.09 -10.77 -43.13
C GLU A 348 5.94 -12.05 -42.28
N GLN A 349 7.04 -12.73 -41.92
CA GLN A 349 6.97 -13.87 -41.02
C GLN A 349 6.72 -13.43 -39.58
N ARG A 350 5.89 -14.21 -38.87
CA ARG A 350 5.56 -14.01 -37.46
C ARG A 350 6.48 -14.83 -36.59
N HIS A 351 7.07 -14.18 -35.58
CA HIS A 351 7.96 -14.82 -34.64
C HIS A 351 7.53 -14.53 -33.21
N ASP A 352 7.37 -15.57 -32.40
CA ASP A 352 7.15 -15.42 -30.97
C ASP A 352 8.45 -15.08 -30.27
N VAL A 353 8.41 -14.02 -29.49
CA VAL A 353 9.58 -13.41 -28.87
C VAL A 353 9.27 -13.23 -27.39
N THR A 354 10.05 -13.90 -26.56
CA THR A 354 9.97 -13.78 -25.10
C THR A 354 11.16 -12.98 -24.59
N ILE A 355 10.89 -12.01 -23.72
CA ILE A 355 11.89 -11.27 -22.97
C ILE A 355 11.78 -11.60 -21.48
N GLN A 356 12.93 -11.72 -20.82
CA GLN A 356 13.02 -11.95 -19.38
C GLN A 356 13.75 -10.79 -18.72
N PHE A 357 13.11 -10.20 -17.71
CA PHE A 357 13.61 -9.00 -17.03
C PHE A 357 14.62 -9.31 -15.91
N HIS A 358 15.28 -10.46 -15.93
CA HIS A 358 16.27 -10.81 -14.93
C HIS A 358 17.68 -10.59 -15.49
N ARG A 359 18.32 -9.47 -15.12
CA ARG A 359 19.58 -9.01 -15.73
C ARG A 359 20.67 -10.09 -15.78
N THR A 360 20.83 -10.86 -14.70
CA THR A 360 21.87 -11.90 -14.62
C THR A 360 21.55 -13.15 -15.43
N ASN A 361 20.27 -13.45 -15.64
CA ASN A 361 19.83 -14.69 -16.30
C ASN A 361 19.57 -14.45 -17.79
N SER A 362 19.22 -13.21 -18.16
CA SER A 362 18.92 -12.81 -19.52
C SER A 362 19.54 -11.44 -19.85
N PRO A 363 20.89 -11.34 -19.93
CA PRO A 363 21.55 -10.11 -20.33
C PRO A 363 21.14 -9.66 -21.74
N ASN A 364 20.73 -10.60 -22.59
CA ASN A 364 20.27 -10.34 -23.96
C ASN A 364 18.92 -9.59 -24.03
N SER A 365 18.19 -9.48 -22.92
CA SER A 365 16.95 -8.71 -22.86
C SER A 365 17.18 -7.20 -22.66
N HIS A 366 18.44 -6.75 -22.54
CA HIS A 366 18.77 -5.33 -22.40
C HIS A 366 18.34 -4.55 -23.66
N PRO A 367 17.52 -3.49 -23.54
CA PRO A 367 16.94 -2.80 -24.71
C PRO A 367 17.99 -2.10 -25.60
N LEU A 368 19.09 -1.62 -25.03
CA LEU A 368 20.08 -0.82 -25.77
C LEU A 368 21.43 -1.52 -26.02
N GLN A 369 21.62 -2.74 -25.53
CA GLN A 369 22.92 -3.41 -25.65
C GLN A 369 22.97 -4.15 -26.98
N ILE A 370 23.90 -3.74 -27.85
CA ILE A 370 24.17 -4.42 -29.12
C ILE A 370 25.30 -5.42 -28.89
N ALA A 371 25.04 -6.70 -29.16
CA ALA A 371 26.09 -7.71 -29.12
C ALA A 371 27.01 -7.59 -30.35
N ALA A 372 28.27 -8.02 -30.21
CA ALA A 372 29.22 -8.07 -31.33
C ALA A 372 28.73 -8.99 -32.48
N THR A 373 27.83 -9.93 -32.19
CA THR A 373 27.12 -10.75 -33.17
C THR A 373 25.64 -10.80 -32.79
N GLU A 374 24.82 -10.06 -33.54
CA GLU A 374 23.36 -10.04 -33.40
C GLU A 374 22.73 -11.17 -34.22
N THR A 375 22.00 -12.07 -33.56
CA THR A 375 21.14 -13.02 -34.25
C THR A 375 19.77 -12.38 -34.49
N PRO A 376 18.99 -12.79 -35.52
CA PRO A 376 17.65 -12.24 -35.74
C PRO A 376 16.74 -12.35 -34.50
N ALA A 377 16.86 -13.41 -33.70
CA ALA A 377 16.12 -13.56 -32.45
C ALA A 377 16.51 -12.50 -31.40
N ARG A 378 17.80 -12.17 -31.27
CA ARG A 378 18.28 -11.13 -30.34
C ARG A 378 17.83 -9.75 -30.74
N VAL A 379 17.87 -9.43 -32.03
CA VAL A 379 17.35 -8.16 -32.55
C VAL A 379 15.89 -7.97 -32.16
N ARG A 380 15.06 -8.99 -32.35
CA ARG A 380 13.63 -8.95 -31.99
C ARG A 380 13.39 -8.88 -30.48
N MET A 381 14.12 -9.63 -29.67
CA MET A 381 14.04 -9.52 -28.20
C MET A 381 14.35 -8.09 -27.74
N ARG A 382 15.40 -7.50 -28.33
CA ARG A 382 15.80 -6.12 -28.06
C ARG A 382 14.74 -5.11 -28.51
N GLU A 383 14.13 -5.33 -29.66
CA GLU A 383 13.01 -4.53 -30.17
C GLU A 383 11.81 -4.55 -29.22
N LEU A 384 11.36 -5.74 -28.78
CA LEU A 384 10.26 -5.87 -27.81
C LEU A 384 10.61 -5.19 -26.49
N SER A 385 11.84 -5.42 -26.00
CA SER A 385 12.33 -4.78 -24.78
C SER A 385 12.33 -3.27 -24.90
N CYS A 386 12.83 -2.69 -26.00
CA CYS A 386 12.78 -1.25 -26.25
C CYS A 386 11.35 -0.71 -26.26
N ARG A 387 10.44 -1.36 -27.00
CA ARG A 387 9.03 -0.94 -27.09
C ARG A 387 8.38 -0.92 -25.70
N LEU A 388 8.56 -1.98 -24.92
CA LEU A 388 8.00 -2.09 -23.57
C LEU A 388 8.56 -1.03 -22.61
N HIS A 389 9.89 -0.86 -22.55
CA HIS A 389 10.49 0.14 -21.65
C HIS A 389 10.12 1.57 -22.06
N SER A 390 10.01 1.84 -23.36
CA SER A 390 9.58 3.14 -23.87
C SER A 390 8.11 3.41 -23.52
N TYR A 391 7.22 2.42 -23.64
CA TYR A 391 5.82 2.54 -23.24
C TYR A 391 5.68 2.85 -21.75
N LEU A 392 6.42 2.15 -20.89
CA LEU A 392 6.44 2.41 -19.45
C LEU A 392 6.93 3.83 -19.13
N ALA A 393 8.04 4.22 -19.73
CA ALA A 393 8.61 5.54 -19.51
C ALA A 393 7.70 6.67 -20.03
N GLN A 394 6.92 6.42 -21.10
CA GLN A 394 5.91 7.35 -21.59
C GLN A 394 4.72 7.44 -20.62
N GLY A 395 4.24 6.31 -20.10
CA GLY A 395 3.21 6.30 -19.05
C GLY A 395 3.64 7.08 -17.81
N GLN A 396 4.92 7.01 -17.43
CA GLN A 396 5.48 7.85 -16.36
C GLN A 396 5.53 9.34 -16.75
N ALA A 397 5.93 9.66 -17.99
CA ALA A 397 5.98 11.05 -18.47
C ALA A 397 4.58 11.70 -18.50
N ASN A 398 3.55 10.90 -18.78
CA ASN A 398 2.15 11.32 -18.81
C ASN A 398 1.51 11.43 -17.41
N GLY A 399 2.20 11.00 -16.34
CA GLY A 399 1.67 10.97 -14.97
C GLY A 399 0.74 9.79 -14.68
N GLU A 400 0.60 8.83 -15.61
CA GLU A 400 -0.17 7.60 -15.37
C GLU A 400 0.55 6.67 -14.40
N LEU A 401 1.88 6.64 -14.50
CA LEU A 401 2.76 5.88 -13.64
C LEU A 401 3.64 6.79 -12.79
N GLY A 402 3.94 6.31 -11.60
CA GLY A 402 4.88 6.94 -10.70
C GLY A 402 6.27 6.47 -10.92
N TRP A 403 6.70 5.56 -10.05
CA TRP A 403 8.06 5.07 -10.10
C TRP A 403 8.19 3.80 -10.90
N LEU A 404 9.30 3.75 -11.61
CA LEU A 404 9.73 2.59 -12.36
C LEU A 404 11.07 2.11 -11.84
N GLY A 405 11.07 0.86 -11.38
CA GLY A 405 12.27 0.09 -11.09
C GLY A 405 12.49 -0.90 -12.23
N GLY A 406 13.74 -1.21 -12.53
CA GLY A 406 14.00 -2.21 -13.54
C GLY A 406 15.42 -2.72 -13.57
N PRO A 407 15.68 -3.70 -14.44
CA PRO A 407 16.97 -4.40 -14.48
C PRO A 407 18.08 -3.53 -15.05
N TRP A 408 17.69 -2.53 -15.85
CA TRP A 408 18.59 -1.62 -16.54
C TRP A 408 18.18 -0.17 -16.28
N GLU A 409 19.18 0.68 -16.03
CA GLU A 409 18.96 2.10 -15.85
C GLU A 409 18.78 2.77 -17.22
N LEU A 410 17.61 3.37 -17.43
CA LEU A 410 17.20 3.92 -18.73
C LEU A 410 16.68 5.34 -18.55
N SER A 411 17.20 6.27 -19.35
CA SER A 411 16.77 7.67 -19.41
C SER A 411 15.77 7.88 -20.55
N TYR A 412 15.04 8.99 -20.51
CA TYR A 412 14.13 9.39 -21.59
C TYR A 412 14.83 9.48 -22.95
N ALA A 413 15.98 10.15 -23.04
CA ALA A 413 16.75 10.23 -24.28
C ALA A 413 17.12 8.84 -24.84
N LYS A 414 17.48 7.90 -23.97
CA LYS A 414 17.82 6.52 -24.34
C LYS A 414 16.61 5.72 -24.86
N LEU A 415 15.41 6.10 -24.44
CA LEU A 415 14.14 5.48 -24.83
C LEU A 415 13.41 6.29 -25.91
N GLY A 416 14.05 7.32 -26.48
CA GLY A 416 13.44 8.15 -27.51
C GLY A 416 12.28 9.03 -27.02
N ILE A 417 12.16 9.24 -25.71
CA ILE A 417 11.14 10.12 -25.12
C ILE A 417 11.66 11.55 -25.10
N HIS A 418 10.86 12.47 -25.65
CA HIS A 418 11.20 13.88 -25.69
C HIS A 418 10.68 14.61 -24.44
N ASP A 419 11.58 14.88 -23.50
CA ASP A 419 11.35 15.81 -22.39
C ASP A 419 12.18 17.08 -22.66
N ALA A 420 11.49 18.19 -22.95
CA ALA A 420 12.11 19.45 -23.34
C ALA A 420 12.93 20.08 -22.19
N GLU A 421 12.58 19.77 -20.93
CA GLU A 421 13.21 20.35 -19.75
C GLU A 421 14.36 19.46 -19.24
N ASN A 422 14.22 18.13 -19.34
CA ASN A 422 15.25 17.20 -18.89
C ASN A 422 15.32 15.91 -19.73
N PRO A 423 15.94 15.94 -20.91
CA PRO A 423 16.03 14.77 -21.79
C PRO A 423 16.83 13.61 -21.18
N ASN A 424 17.75 13.89 -20.25
CA ASN A 424 18.55 12.88 -19.56
C ASN A 424 17.93 12.38 -18.25
N LYS A 425 16.68 12.75 -17.96
CA LYS A 425 15.95 12.26 -16.80
C LYS A 425 15.90 10.74 -16.83
N VAL A 426 16.42 10.12 -15.76
CA VAL A 426 16.35 8.68 -15.53
C VAL A 426 14.90 8.31 -15.26
N SER A 427 14.32 7.52 -16.15
CA SER A 427 12.95 7.03 -16.03
C SER A 427 12.88 5.74 -15.23
N ILE A 428 13.74 4.78 -15.58
CA ILE A 428 13.81 3.47 -14.95
C ILE A 428 15.11 3.39 -14.16
N ARG A 429 14.99 3.16 -12.86
CA ARG A 429 16.14 3.04 -11.95
C ARG A 429 16.46 1.58 -11.68
N THR A 430 17.74 1.30 -11.47
CA THR A 430 18.20 -0.04 -11.08
C THR A 430 18.86 0.00 -9.71
N ASP A 431 18.47 -0.92 -8.85
CA ASP A 431 19.15 -1.24 -7.60
C ASP A 431 19.21 -2.75 -7.41
N ALA A 432 19.86 -3.23 -6.35
CA ALA A 432 20.05 -4.65 -6.08
C ALA A 432 18.74 -5.46 -5.93
N THR A 433 17.60 -4.80 -5.65
CA THR A 433 16.29 -5.45 -5.58
C THR A 433 15.67 -5.59 -6.96
N HIS A 434 15.83 -4.56 -7.81
CA HIS A 434 15.15 -4.44 -9.11
C HIS A 434 15.97 -4.98 -10.28
N ILE A 435 17.17 -5.54 -10.07
CA ILE A 435 17.92 -6.24 -11.13
C ILE A 435 17.19 -7.48 -11.70
N HIS A 436 16.10 -7.92 -11.07
CA HIS A 436 15.43 -9.19 -11.33
C HIS A 436 14.06 -9.08 -12.01
N HIS A 437 13.48 -7.88 -12.11
CA HIS A 437 12.12 -7.63 -12.61
C HIS A 437 11.96 -6.16 -13.02
N ILE A 438 10.89 -5.84 -13.75
CA ILE A 438 10.40 -4.47 -13.86
C ILE A 438 9.34 -4.24 -12.79
N HIS A 439 9.49 -3.15 -12.04
CA HIS A 439 8.54 -2.69 -11.04
C HIS A 439 7.76 -1.49 -11.58
N ILE A 440 6.44 -1.62 -11.59
CA ILE A 440 5.48 -0.61 -12.07
C ILE A 440 4.71 -0.10 -10.87
N SER A 441 4.54 1.21 -10.73
CA SER A 441 3.71 1.80 -9.66
C SER A 441 2.85 2.96 -10.16
N LEU A 442 1.69 3.16 -9.55
CA LEU A 442 0.77 4.26 -9.85
C LEU A 442 1.13 5.58 -9.14
N GLY A 443 0.73 6.70 -9.76
CA GLY A 443 0.63 8.03 -9.13
C GLY A 443 1.90 8.88 -9.14
N ASP A 444 1.81 10.15 -8.75
CA ASP A 444 2.93 11.10 -8.91
C ASP A 444 4.08 10.88 -7.92
N LYS A 445 5.16 10.25 -8.39
CA LYS A 445 6.52 10.18 -7.80
C LYS A 445 6.65 9.36 -6.49
N GLN A 446 7.78 8.65 -6.37
CA GLN A 446 8.16 7.93 -5.14
C GLN A 446 8.21 8.82 -3.89
N PRO A 447 8.19 8.22 -2.68
CA PRO A 447 8.66 8.85 -1.45
C PRO A 447 10.06 9.47 -1.56
#